data_AF-A0A433D329-F1
#
_entry.id   AF-A0A433D329-F1
#
_cell.length_a   1.000
_cell.length_b   1.000
_cell.length_c   1.000
_cell.angle_alpha   90.00
_cell.angle_beta   90.00
_cell.angle_gamma   90.00
#
_symmetry.space_group_name_H-M   'P 1'
#
loop_
_entity.id
_entity.type
_entity.pdbx_description
1 polymer ?
#
loop_
_entity_poly.entity_id
_entity_poly.type
_entity_poly.pdbx_seq_one_letter_code
_entity_poly.pdbx_strand_id
1 'polypeptide(L)'
;MFTIIHQSSLLKRLGTVSYVPSWSLIRKLHASEPPKDVAAPKQTTRRPRRTGEILSGPVGVDMVSTPDPVSNLRAVKYFIPENESQEEREWRLMRERVDKFNSDFWTENNAKFIREKAAFEDEVTSRGEQVTPETLSVFYKDFLDKAYPRQMAYNRQWWRDNLAMLYPGLKASVRGVMVARRRPTVGMGTKLRGGEGPTGGEKGLKFWEKNVEV
;
A
#
# COMPACT_ATOMS: atom_id res chain seq x y z
N MET A 1 1.92 13.41 -4.07
CA MET A 1 1.61 11.99 -4.30
C MET A 1 2.89 11.31 -4.79
N PHE A 2 3.88 11.14 -3.91
CA PHE A 2 5.23 10.68 -4.26
C PHE A 2 5.56 9.39 -3.52
N THR A 3 5.27 8.27 -4.18
CA THR A 3 5.91 6.94 -4.09
C THR A 3 5.21 6.16 -5.19
N ILE A 4 5.83 5.85 -6.31
CA ILE A 4 7.00 4.98 -6.53
C ILE A 4 7.82 5.63 -7.68
N ILE A 5 9.08 5.22 -7.89
CA ILE A 5 10.01 5.69 -8.95
C ILE A 5 10.98 6.79 -8.48
N HIS A 6 11.86 6.45 -7.53
CA HIS A 6 13.25 6.93 -7.61
C HIS A 6 14.19 5.98 -6.88
N GLN A 7 14.40 4.80 -7.48
CA GLN A 7 15.46 3.88 -7.11
C GLN A 7 16.09 3.34 -8.39
N SER A 8 16.95 4.14 -9.02
CA SER A 8 17.78 3.66 -10.14
C SER A 8 19.07 4.47 -10.24
N SER A 9 19.96 4.30 -9.27
CA SER A 9 21.35 4.78 -9.40
C SER A 9 22.38 3.98 -8.60
N LEU A 10 22.14 2.70 -8.30
CA LEU A 10 23.13 1.85 -7.61
C LEU A 10 23.30 0.43 -8.17
N LEU A 11 23.15 0.23 -9.49
CA LEU A 11 23.59 -1.00 -10.17
C LEU A 11 24.17 -0.70 -11.56
N LYS A 12 25.25 0.10 -11.62
CA LYS A 12 26.16 0.14 -12.77
C LYS A 12 27.44 -0.62 -12.46
N ARG A 13 27.37 -1.95 -12.30
CA ARG A 13 28.59 -2.78 -12.45
C ARG A 13 28.44 -4.26 -12.76
N LEU A 14 27.25 -4.77 -13.10
CA LEU A 14 27.14 -6.11 -13.70
C LEU A 14 26.06 -6.04 -14.78
N GLY A 15 26.46 -6.24 -16.03
CA GLY A 15 25.57 -6.15 -17.17
C GLY A 15 24.56 -7.30 -17.18
N THR A 16 23.30 -6.99 -17.44
CA THR A 16 22.49 -7.50 -18.58
C THR A 16 20.99 -7.21 -18.37
N VAL A 17 20.32 -6.95 -19.49
CA VAL A 17 18.87 -6.70 -19.70
C VAL A 17 18.35 -5.34 -19.20
N SER A 18 18.55 -4.34 -20.05
CA SER A 18 17.93 -3.01 -19.96
C SER A 18 16.43 -3.08 -20.22
N TYR A 19 15.62 -2.96 -19.16
CA TYR A 19 14.23 -2.52 -19.29
C TYR A 19 14.24 -0.99 -19.37
N VAL A 20 14.02 -0.46 -20.58
CA VAL A 20 13.78 0.96 -20.83
C VAL A 20 12.27 1.13 -21.04
N PRO A 21 11.51 1.74 -20.11
CA PRO A 21 10.16 2.16 -20.44
C PRO A 21 10.23 3.26 -21.49
N SER A 22 9.55 3.06 -22.62
CA SER A 22 9.45 4.05 -23.70
C SER A 22 8.82 5.35 -23.19
N TRP A 23 9.52 6.46 -23.42
CA TRP A 23 9.07 7.83 -23.11
C TRP A 23 7.81 8.25 -23.89
N SER A 24 7.41 7.48 -24.92
CA SER A 24 6.18 7.72 -25.69
C SER A 24 4.88 7.48 -24.91
N LEU A 25 4.89 6.62 -23.87
CA LEU A 25 3.70 6.39 -23.02
C LEU A 25 3.51 7.49 -21.96
N ILE A 26 4.60 8.08 -21.46
CA ILE A 26 4.55 9.12 -20.42
C ILE A 26 4.02 10.44 -20.99
N ARG A 27 4.36 10.76 -22.24
CA ARG A 27 3.83 11.94 -22.94
C ARG A 27 2.32 11.85 -23.21
N LYS A 28 1.76 10.64 -23.29
CA LYS A 28 0.32 10.40 -23.52
C LYS A 28 -0.53 10.55 -22.25
N LEU A 29 0.04 10.35 -21.06
CA LEU A 29 -0.68 10.46 -19.78
C LEU A 29 -0.73 11.90 -19.22
N HIS A 30 0.14 12.79 -19.69
CA HIS A 30 0.15 14.21 -19.30
C HIS A 30 -0.45 15.16 -20.35
N ALA A 31 -0.96 14.64 -21.47
CA ALA A 31 -1.51 15.44 -22.56
C ALA A 31 -3.05 15.51 -22.60
N SER A 32 -3.74 15.19 -21.50
CA SER A 32 -5.18 15.45 -21.38
C SER A 32 -5.41 16.52 -20.31
N GLU A 33 -5.57 17.77 -20.73
CA GLU A 33 -6.14 18.81 -19.87
C GLU A 33 -7.53 18.33 -19.40
N PRO A 34 -7.90 18.52 -18.12
CA PRO A 34 -9.25 18.20 -17.68
C PRO A 34 -10.25 19.13 -18.40
N PRO A 35 -11.36 18.60 -18.95
CA PRO A 35 -12.37 19.43 -19.60
C PRO A 35 -12.96 20.42 -18.61
N LYS A 36 -13.09 21.69 -19.02
CA LYS A 36 -13.42 22.85 -18.17
C LYS A 36 -14.86 22.88 -17.64
N ASP A 37 -15.69 21.86 -17.92
CA ASP A 37 -17.15 21.95 -17.73
C ASP A 37 -17.78 20.87 -16.82
N VAL A 38 -17.04 20.27 -15.89
CA VAL A 38 -17.67 19.34 -14.92
C VAL A 38 -17.84 20.02 -13.57
N ALA A 39 -19.06 20.55 -13.35
CA ALA A 39 -19.50 21.07 -12.06
C ALA A 39 -19.29 20.03 -10.94
N ALA A 40 -18.67 20.47 -9.84
CA ALA A 40 -18.35 19.63 -8.68
C ALA A 40 -19.63 19.03 -8.06
N PRO A 41 -19.65 17.72 -7.72
CA PRO A 41 -20.81 17.12 -7.08
C PRO A 41 -20.96 17.65 -5.65
N LYS A 42 -22.19 18.04 -5.30
CA LYS A 42 -22.55 18.55 -3.96
C LYS A 42 -22.21 17.51 -2.88
N GLN A 43 -21.33 17.88 -1.96
CA GLN A 43 -20.95 17.07 -0.80
C GLN A 43 -22.17 16.91 0.13
N THR A 44 -22.66 15.68 0.27
CA THR A 44 -23.63 15.35 1.32
C THR A 44 -22.87 15.16 2.63
N THR A 45 -23.22 15.94 3.65
CA THR A 45 -22.60 15.89 4.99
C THR A 45 -23.03 14.61 5.71
N ARG A 46 -22.33 13.50 5.45
CA ARG A 46 -22.38 12.31 6.33
C ARG A 46 -21.26 12.44 7.35
N ARG A 47 -21.64 12.51 8.64
CA ARG A 47 -20.69 12.53 9.77
C ARG A 47 -19.67 11.39 9.58
N PRO A 48 -18.35 11.64 9.73
CA PRO A 48 -17.37 10.58 9.64
C PRO A 48 -17.60 9.62 10.81
N ARG A 49 -18.07 8.41 10.50
CA ARG A 49 -18.04 7.29 11.44
C ARG A 49 -16.57 7.10 11.79
N ARG A 50 -16.19 7.29 13.06
CA ARG A 50 -14.81 7.18 13.54
C ARG A 50 -14.26 5.81 13.12
N THR A 51 -13.38 5.80 12.12
CA THR A 51 -12.78 4.60 11.51
C THR A 51 -11.99 3.77 12.52
N GLY A 52 -11.53 4.38 13.61
CA GLY A 52 -10.85 3.69 14.72
C GLY A 52 -11.70 2.63 15.43
N GLU A 53 -13.04 2.73 15.41
CA GLU A 53 -13.90 1.73 16.05
C GLU A 53 -14.04 0.43 15.23
N ILE A 54 -14.06 0.51 13.90
CA ILE A 54 -14.20 -0.67 13.01
C ILE A 54 -12.93 -1.53 13.05
N LEU A 55 -11.78 -0.91 13.29
CA LEU A 55 -10.50 -1.60 13.43
C LEU A 55 -10.22 -2.06 14.87
N SER A 56 -11.18 -2.00 15.79
CA SER A 56 -10.95 -2.44 17.18
C SER A 56 -11.26 -3.92 17.42
N GLY A 57 -12.30 -4.48 16.80
CA GLY A 57 -12.73 -5.88 16.97
C GLY A 57 -11.92 -6.91 16.16
N PRO A 58 -11.95 -8.21 16.54
CA PRO A 58 -11.32 -9.27 15.74
C PRO A 58 -11.88 -9.28 14.31
N VAL A 59 -10.99 -9.37 13.33
CA VAL A 59 -11.33 -9.42 11.89
C VAL A 59 -11.29 -10.87 11.42
N GLY A 60 -12.00 -11.23 10.34
CA GLY A 60 -11.93 -12.59 9.77
C GLY A 60 -10.89 -12.77 8.67
N VAL A 61 -10.37 -11.66 8.15
CA VAL A 61 -9.36 -11.56 7.09
C VAL A 61 -8.50 -10.32 7.35
N ASP A 62 -7.34 -10.22 6.72
CA ASP A 62 -6.52 -9.01 6.78
C ASP A 62 -7.31 -7.83 6.20
N MET A 63 -7.42 -6.75 6.98
CA MET A 63 -8.18 -5.55 6.62
C MET A 63 -7.22 -4.40 6.32
N VAL A 64 -7.52 -3.65 5.27
CA VAL A 64 -6.74 -2.47 4.87
C VAL A 64 -7.59 -1.21 5.05
N SER A 65 -7.06 -0.20 5.74
CA SER A 65 -7.77 1.04 6.03
C SER A 65 -7.85 1.99 4.82
N THR A 66 -8.60 3.08 5.00
CA THR A 66 -8.44 4.28 4.18
C THR A 66 -7.03 4.84 4.32
N PRO A 67 -6.53 5.60 3.33
CA PRO A 67 -5.24 6.26 3.43
C PRO A 67 -5.18 7.18 4.65
N ASP A 68 -4.06 7.18 5.35
CA ASP A 68 -3.76 8.10 6.44
C ASP A 68 -3.55 9.53 5.89
N PRO A 69 -4.12 10.57 6.51
CA PRO A 69 -4.09 11.93 5.97
C PRO A 69 -2.68 12.56 5.90
N VAL A 70 -1.71 12.06 6.68
CA VAL A 70 -0.35 12.63 6.73
C VAL A 70 0.63 11.79 5.93
N SER A 71 0.74 10.50 6.24
CA SER A 71 1.65 9.58 5.57
C SER A 71 1.15 9.12 4.19
N ASN A 72 -0.16 9.21 3.90
CA ASN A 72 -0.82 8.62 2.73
C ASN A 72 -0.74 7.09 2.64
N LEU A 73 -0.21 6.42 3.66
CA LEU A 73 -0.15 4.97 3.73
C LEU A 73 -1.45 4.39 4.27
N ARG A 74 -1.75 3.14 3.92
CA ARG A 74 -2.92 2.42 4.43
C ARG A 74 -2.48 1.52 5.58
N ALA A 75 -3.13 1.65 6.74
CA ALA A 75 -2.88 0.75 7.85
C ALA A 75 -3.45 -0.63 7.54
N VAL A 76 -2.69 -1.67 7.89
CA VAL A 76 -3.13 -3.07 7.78
C VAL A 76 -3.46 -3.58 9.17
N LYS A 77 -4.66 -4.12 9.34
CA LYS A 77 -5.04 -4.89 10.52
C LYS A 77 -4.99 -6.36 10.15
N TYR A 78 -3.99 -7.06 10.69
CA TYR A 78 -3.82 -8.49 10.47
C TYR A 78 -4.88 -9.31 11.21
N PHE A 79 -5.35 -10.36 10.53
CA PHE A 79 -6.16 -11.39 11.14
C PHE A 79 -5.35 -12.20 12.15
N ILE A 80 -5.97 -12.49 13.30
CA ILE A 80 -5.42 -13.37 14.34
C ILE A 80 -6.33 -14.59 14.43
N PRO A 81 -5.89 -15.77 13.97
CA PRO A 81 -6.68 -16.99 14.09
C PRO A 81 -6.75 -17.44 15.56
N GLU A 82 -7.84 -18.12 15.93
CA GLU A 82 -8.05 -18.60 17.31
C GLU A 82 -6.93 -19.54 17.79
N ASN A 83 -6.39 -20.37 16.89
CA ASN A 83 -5.30 -21.32 17.16
C ASN A 83 -4.00 -20.87 16.50
N GLU A 84 -3.64 -19.59 16.63
CA GLU A 84 -2.39 -19.02 16.11
C GLU A 84 -1.18 -19.78 16.67
N SER A 85 -0.37 -20.36 15.78
CA SER A 85 0.91 -20.95 16.16
C SER A 85 1.93 -19.88 16.55
N GLN A 86 2.94 -20.26 17.32
CA GLN A 86 4.01 -19.34 17.70
C GLN A 86 4.71 -18.74 16.47
N GLU A 87 4.94 -19.55 15.43
CA GLU A 87 5.56 -19.10 14.18
C GLU A 87 4.70 -18.07 13.43
N GLU A 88 3.37 -18.30 13.35
CA GLU A 88 2.44 -17.35 12.73
C GLU A 88 2.39 -16.03 13.50
N ARG A 89 2.36 -16.10 14.84
CA ARG A 89 2.41 -14.92 15.72
C ARG A 89 3.69 -14.13 15.51
N GLU A 90 4.85 -14.80 15.54
CA GLU A 90 6.16 -14.16 15.36
C GLU A 90 6.24 -13.44 14.02
N TRP A 91 5.76 -14.08 12.95
CA TRP A 91 5.74 -13.48 11.63
C TRP A 91 4.77 -12.30 11.53
N ARG A 92 3.54 -12.42 12.08
CA ARG A 92 2.56 -11.33 12.11
C ARG A 92 3.09 -10.11 12.86
N LEU A 93 3.63 -10.30 14.07
CA LEU A 93 4.20 -9.21 14.85
C LEU A 93 5.38 -8.55 14.14
N MET A 94 6.17 -9.32 13.38
CA MET A 94 7.23 -8.75 12.57
C MET A 94 6.68 -7.86 11.45
N ARG A 95 5.64 -8.31 10.72
CA ARG A 95 4.98 -7.48 9.70
C ARG A 95 4.40 -6.20 10.29
N GLU A 96 3.69 -6.30 11.42
CA GLU A 96 3.16 -5.13 12.14
C GLU A 96 4.25 -4.11 12.50
N ARG A 97 5.41 -4.59 12.98
CA ARG A 97 6.55 -3.70 13.28
C ARG A 97 7.10 -3.02 12.02
N VAL A 98 7.23 -3.76 10.93
CA VAL A 98 7.72 -3.21 9.66
C VAL A 98 6.74 -2.17 9.10
N ASP A 99 5.45 -2.48 9.06
CA ASP A 99 4.42 -1.53 8.63
C ASP A 99 4.39 -0.28 9.49
N LYS A 100 4.53 -0.43 10.81
CA LYS A 100 4.62 0.72 11.73
C LYS A 100 5.83 1.58 11.42
N PHE A 101 7.01 0.98 11.25
CA PHE A 101 8.22 1.71 10.87
C PHE A 101 8.04 2.49 9.55
N ASN A 102 7.39 1.89 8.56
CA ASN A 102 7.04 2.57 7.30
C ASN A 102 6.16 3.79 7.55
N SER A 103 5.08 3.58 8.30
CA SER A 103 4.08 4.61 8.60
C SER A 103 4.69 5.77 9.37
N ASP A 104 5.49 5.49 10.40
CA ASP A 104 6.18 6.50 11.19
C ASP A 104 7.12 7.33 10.30
N PHE A 105 7.96 6.67 9.49
CA PHE A 105 8.90 7.36 8.60
C PHE A 105 8.20 8.31 7.63
N TRP A 106 7.14 7.87 6.96
CA TRP A 106 6.43 8.70 5.99
C TRP A 106 5.61 9.80 6.66
N THR A 107 5.10 9.57 7.86
CA THR A 107 4.44 10.61 8.67
C THR A 107 5.41 11.74 8.96
N GLU A 108 6.60 11.42 9.47
CA GLU A 108 7.64 12.39 9.79
C GLU A 108 8.20 13.08 8.54
N ASN A 109 8.47 12.32 7.48
CA ASN A 109 9.01 12.86 6.24
C ASN A 109 8.03 13.84 5.58
N ASN A 110 6.73 13.51 5.53
CA ASN A 110 5.73 14.38 4.95
C ASN A 110 5.48 15.61 5.82
N ALA A 111 5.45 15.46 7.15
CA ALA A 111 5.34 16.60 8.06
C ALA A 111 6.52 17.58 7.90
N LYS A 112 7.74 17.05 7.74
CA LYS A 112 8.93 17.89 7.47
C LYS A 112 8.83 18.59 6.13
N PHE A 113 8.43 17.87 5.07
CA PHE A 113 8.25 18.44 3.75
C PHE A 113 7.25 19.59 3.75
N ILE A 114 6.07 19.42 4.36
CA ILE A 114 5.04 20.47 4.45
C ILE A 114 5.58 21.70 5.16
N ARG A 115 6.30 21.51 6.26
CA ARG A 115 6.89 22.61 7.04
C ARG A 115 7.94 23.38 6.26
N GLU A 116 8.89 22.68 5.64
CA GLU A 116 9.98 23.33 4.90
C GLU A 116 9.48 23.99 3.61
N LYS A 117 8.48 23.39 2.96
CA LYS A 117 7.81 24.01 1.80
C LYS A 117 7.14 25.32 2.19
N ALA A 118 6.38 25.34 3.29
CA ALA A 118 5.72 26.55 3.77
C ALA A 118 6.75 27.65 4.10
N ALA A 119 7.83 27.31 4.81
CA ALA A 119 8.90 28.25 5.12
C ALA A 119 9.57 28.82 3.86
N PHE A 120 9.76 28.00 2.83
CA PHE A 120 10.30 28.45 1.54
C PHE A 120 9.33 29.38 0.79
N GLU A 121 8.04 29.06 0.78
CA GLU A 121 7.00 29.90 0.17
C GLU A 121 6.92 31.27 0.87
N ASP A 122 7.04 31.30 2.20
CA ASP A 122 7.10 32.53 3.00
C ASP A 122 8.36 33.35 2.67
N GLU A 123 9.52 32.70 2.55
CA GLU A 123 10.79 33.35 2.19
C GLU A 123 10.71 34.02 0.81
N VAL A 124 10.23 33.29 -0.20
CA VAL A 124 10.04 33.81 -1.57
C VAL A 124 9.09 35.00 -1.58
N THR A 125 7.97 34.88 -0.88
CA THR A 125 6.96 35.96 -0.78
C THR A 125 7.52 37.18 -0.05
N SER A 126 8.36 36.99 0.99
CA SER A 126 9.00 38.09 1.72
C SER A 126 10.03 38.87 0.88
N ARG A 127 10.62 38.24 -0.14
CA ARG A 127 11.45 38.91 -1.15
C ARG A 127 10.64 39.66 -2.21
N GLY A 128 9.31 39.59 -2.16
CA GLY A 128 8.42 40.15 -3.17
C GLY A 128 8.37 39.34 -4.47
N GLU A 129 8.90 38.11 -4.47
CA GLU A 129 8.86 37.20 -5.61
C GLU A 129 7.57 36.37 -5.60
N GLN A 130 7.12 35.93 -6.77
CA GLN A 130 6.02 34.98 -6.89
C GLN A 130 6.54 33.55 -6.74
N VAL A 131 5.76 32.69 -6.07
CA VAL A 131 6.04 31.26 -6.00
C VAL A 131 5.72 30.62 -7.35
N THR A 132 6.70 30.63 -8.26
CA THR A 132 6.60 29.97 -9.57
C THR A 132 7.10 28.52 -9.51
N PRO A 133 6.76 27.67 -10.49
CA PRO A 133 7.29 26.31 -10.58
C PRO A 133 8.83 26.25 -10.61
N GLU A 134 9.48 27.22 -11.22
CA GLU A 134 10.94 27.33 -11.30
C GLU A 134 11.54 27.54 -9.90
N THR A 135 11.00 28.49 -9.14
CA THR A 135 11.43 28.74 -7.76
C THR A 135 11.17 27.53 -6.87
N LEU A 136 10.00 26.88 -7.00
CA LEU A 136 9.72 25.63 -6.29
C LEU A 136 10.67 24.49 -6.69
N SER A 137 11.13 24.43 -7.94
CA SER A 137 12.07 23.39 -8.39
C SER A 137 13.40 23.44 -7.64
N VAL A 138 13.86 24.65 -7.29
CA VAL A 138 15.07 24.86 -6.47
C VAL A 138 14.86 24.30 -5.07
N PHE A 139 13.72 24.60 -4.45
CA PHE A 139 13.33 24.00 -3.17
C PHE A 139 13.29 22.48 -3.23
N TYR A 140 12.65 21.90 -4.25
CA TYR A 140 12.55 20.44 -4.37
C TYR A 140 13.92 19.79 -4.46
N LYS A 141 14.83 20.35 -5.27
CA LYS A 141 16.20 19.84 -5.37
C LYS A 141 16.91 19.89 -4.02
N ASP A 142 16.88 21.05 -3.35
CA ASP A 142 17.55 21.25 -2.07
C ASP A 142 16.99 20.34 -0.96
N PHE A 143 15.66 20.21 -0.88
CA PHE A 143 14.99 19.31 0.05
C PHE A 143 15.42 17.86 -0.17
N LEU A 144 15.46 17.39 -1.42
CA LEU A 144 15.86 16.03 -1.76
C LEU A 144 17.33 15.77 -1.46
N ASP A 145 18.22 16.71 -1.80
CA ASP A 145 19.65 16.61 -1.52
C ASP A 145 19.90 16.51 0.00
N LYS A 146 19.23 17.33 0.81
CA LYS A 146 19.30 17.30 2.28
C LYS A 146 18.67 16.04 2.88
N ALA A 147 17.58 15.55 2.29
CA ALA A 147 16.89 14.36 2.77
C ALA A 147 17.57 13.05 2.37
N TYR A 148 18.48 13.08 1.38
CA TYR A 148 19.09 11.90 0.79
C TYR A 148 19.70 10.92 1.81
N PRO A 149 20.56 11.35 2.77
CA PRO A 149 21.16 10.42 3.72
C PRO A 149 20.11 9.69 4.58
N ARG A 150 19.07 10.42 5.00
CA ARG A 150 17.95 9.88 5.78
C ARG A 150 17.11 8.90 4.96
N GLN A 151 16.82 9.22 3.70
CA GLN A 151 16.10 8.31 2.80
C GLN A 151 16.92 7.04 2.53
N MET A 152 18.23 7.14 2.37
CA MET A 152 19.11 5.97 2.20
C MET A 152 19.13 5.09 3.45
N ALA A 153 19.20 5.68 4.65
CA ALA A 153 19.11 4.95 5.90
C ALA A 153 17.76 4.22 6.03
N TYR A 154 16.67 4.90 5.71
CA TYR A 154 15.33 4.29 5.64
C TYR A 154 15.27 3.12 4.67
N ASN A 155 15.71 3.29 3.41
CA ASN A 155 15.64 2.23 2.41
C ASN A 155 16.47 1.02 2.83
N ARG A 156 17.67 1.24 3.40
CA ARG A 156 18.50 0.16 3.92
C ARG A 156 17.79 -0.62 5.01
N GLN A 157 17.16 0.07 5.96
CA GLN A 157 16.41 -0.53 7.05
C GLN A 157 15.18 -1.29 6.54
N TRP A 158 14.43 -0.66 5.63
CA TRP A 158 13.26 -1.26 4.98
C TRP A 158 13.61 -2.57 4.28
N TRP A 159 14.66 -2.59 3.47
CA TRP A 159 15.12 -3.81 2.79
C TRP A 159 15.62 -4.86 3.77
N ARG A 160 16.37 -4.47 4.80
CA ARG A 160 16.84 -5.38 5.84
C ARG A 160 15.68 -6.10 6.51
N ASP A 161 14.65 -5.36 6.91
CA ASP A 161 13.51 -5.95 7.61
C ASP A 161 12.65 -6.80 6.68
N ASN A 162 12.42 -6.37 5.43
CA ASN A 162 11.68 -7.14 4.45
C ASN A 162 12.38 -8.47 4.10
N LEU A 163 13.70 -8.46 3.96
CA LEU A 163 14.47 -9.68 3.74
C LEU A 163 14.46 -10.58 4.98
N ALA A 164 14.58 -10.01 6.17
CA ALA A 164 14.53 -10.76 7.43
C ALA A 164 13.17 -11.45 7.66
N MET A 165 12.07 -10.94 7.08
CA MET A 165 10.74 -11.57 7.16
C MET A 165 10.59 -12.86 6.35
N LEU A 166 11.47 -13.11 5.36
CA LEU A 166 11.32 -14.27 4.47
C LEU A 166 11.41 -15.60 5.21
N TYR A 167 12.37 -15.74 6.13
CA TYR A 167 12.54 -16.95 6.93
C TYR A 167 11.36 -17.25 7.87
N PRO A 168 10.93 -16.35 8.77
CA PRO A 168 9.80 -16.61 9.64
C PRO A 168 8.50 -16.82 8.86
N GLY A 169 8.31 -16.10 7.73
CA GLY A 169 7.15 -16.30 6.85
C GLY A 169 7.14 -17.70 6.21
N LEU A 170 8.28 -18.16 5.71
CA LEU A 170 8.41 -19.52 5.19
C LEU A 170 8.17 -20.57 6.29
N LYS A 171 8.77 -20.38 7.47
CA LYS A 171 8.62 -21.28 8.62
C LYS A 171 7.15 -21.41 9.04
N ALA A 172 6.44 -20.28 9.18
CA ALA A 172 5.01 -20.25 9.50
C ALA A 172 4.17 -20.94 8.42
N SER A 173 4.47 -20.69 7.14
CA SER A 173 3.76 -21.31 6.00
C SER A 173 3.90 -22.84 6.00
N VAL A 174 5.13 -23.35 6.19
CA VAL A 174 5.39 -24.79 6.26
C VAL A 174 4.67 -25.41 7.45
N ARG A 175 4.67 -24.75 8.61
CA ARG A 175 3.92 -25.19 9.80
C ARG A 175 2.43 -25.30 9.52
N GLY A 176 1.83 -24.27 8.92
CA GLY A 176 0.41 -24.24 8.58
C GLY A 176 0.00 -25.40 7.67
N VAL A 177 0.79 -25.68 6.62
CA VAL A 177 0.56 -26.82 5.72
C VAL A 177 0.67 -28.16 6.45
N MET A 178 1.67 -28.33 7.31
CA MET A 178 1.84 -29.56 8.10
C MET A 178 0.68 -29.79 9.08
N VAL A 179 0.16 -28.74 9.73
CA VAL A 179 -1.02 -28.83 10.61
C VAL A 179 -2.24 -29.22 9.80
N ALA A 180 -2.49 -28.55 8.67
CA ALA A 180 -3.64 -28.82 7.81
C ALA A 180 -3.66 -30.28 7.33
N ARG A 181 -2.50 -30.83 6.95
CA ARG A 181 -2.36 -32.23 6.51
C ARG A 181 -2.60 -33.26 7.63
N ARG A 182 -2.40 -32.88 8.89
CA ARG A 182 -2.57 -33.77 10.06
C ARG A 182 -3.97 -33.76 10.65
N ARG A 183 -4.84 -32.80 10.26
CA ARG A 183 -6.23 -32.80 10.71
C ARG A 183 -6.95 -33.98 10.05
N PRO A 184 -7.40 -34.99 10.81
CA PRO A 184 -8.24 -36.02 10.21
C PRO A 184 -9.50 -35.34 9.70
N THR A 185 -9.84 -35.59 8.44
CA THR A 185 -11.16 -35.26 7.91
C THR A 185 -12.17 -36.06 8.73
N VAL A 186 -12.69 -35.48 9.82
CA VAL A 186 -13.85 -36.03 10.50
C VAL A 186 -14.96 -36.00 9.45
N GLY A 187 -15.29 -37.19 8.93
CA GLY A 187 -16.25 -37.36 7.87
C GLY A 187 -17.55 -36.69 8.25
N MET A 188 -18.08 -35.88 7.33
CA MET A 188 -19.41 -35.31 7.41
C MET A 188 -20.44 -36.43 7.25
N GLY A 189 -20.54 -37.29 8.28
CA GLY A 189 -21.57 -38.30 8.43
C GLY A 189 -22.80 -37.69 9.07
N THR A 190 -23.52 -36.85 8.34
CA THR A 190 -24.91 -36.48 8.68
C THR A 190 -25.81 -36.86 7.52
N LYS A 191 -26.31 -38.09 7.61
CA LYS A 191 -27.48 -38.59 6.89
C LYS A 191 -28.69 -37.76 7.32
N LEU A 192 -29.15 -36.85 6.47
CA LEU A 192 -30.51 -36.28 6.55
C LEU A 192 -31.26 -36.58 5.25
N ARG A 193 -31.93 -37.74 5.29
CA ARG A 193 -33.30 -37.99 4.84
C ARG A 193 -33.89 -36.98 3.83
N GLY A 194 -34.02 -37.46 2.59
CA GLY A 194 -35.23 -37.39 1.76
C GLY A 194 -35.83 -36.01 1.44
N GLY A 195 -35.68 -35.59 0.18
CA GLY A 195 -36.49 -34.55 -0.45
C GLY A 195 -36.12 -34.41 -1.92
N GLU A 196 -37.03 -34.81 -2.81
CA GLU A 196 -36.88 -34.75 -4.26
C GLU A 196 -37.05 -33.33 -4.82
N GLY A 197 -36.25 -33.01 -5.84
CA GLY A 197 -36.53 -32.07 -6.95
C GLY A 197 -36.10 -30.60 -6.80
N PRO A 198 -36.01 -29.80 -7.91
CA PRO A 198 -35.84 -30.15 -9.32
C PRO A 198 -34.54 -29.56 -9.94
N THR A 199 -34.19 -30.09 -11.10
CA THR A 199 -33.12 -29.65 -12.01
C THR A 199 -33.22 -28.15 -12.36
N GLY A 200 -32.13 -27.40 -12.17
CA GLY A 200 -32.09 -25.97 -12.52
C GLY A 200 -30.68 -25.39 -12.63
N GLY A 201 -30.17 -25.38 -13.87
CA GLY A 201 -29.38 -24.27 -14.44
C GLY A 201 -28.02 -23.94 -13.84
N GLU A 202 -26.96 -24.39 -14.52
CA GLU A 202 -25.63 -23.77 -14.50
C GLU A 202 -25.72 -22.25 -14.77
N LYS A 203 -25.56 -21.44 -13.73
CA LYS A 203 -25.29 -20.00 -13.87
C LYS A 203 -24.27 -19.58 -12.82
N GLY A 204 -23.00 -19.82 -13.12
CA GLY A 204 -21.90 -19.47 -12.22
C GLY A 204 -20.54 -19.45 -12.87
N LEU A 205 -20.42 -18.98 -14.11
CA LEU A 205 -19.13 -18.81 -14.82
C LEU A 205 -19.28 -17.85 -16.02
N LYS A 206 -19.79 -16.62 -15.79
CA LYS A 206 -19.77 -15.55 -16.82
C LYS A 206 -19.62 -14.15 -16.19
N PHE A 207 -18.55 -13.94 -15.44
CA PHE A 207 -18.21 -12.59 -14.92
C PHE A 207 -16.92 -12.00 -15.52
N TRP A 208 -16.17 -12.74 -16.36
CA TRP A 208 -14.85 -12.29 -16.84
C TRP A 208 -14.71 -12.05 -18.36
N GLU A 209 -15.79 -12.02 -19.15
CA GLU A 209 -15.71 -11.91 -20.62
C GLU A 209 -16.34 -10.66 -21.25
N LYS A 210 -16.39 -9.53 -20.54
CA LYS A 210 -16.73 -8.25 -21.21
C LYS A 210 -15.79 -7.16 -20.77
N ASN A 211 -14.69 -7.01 -21.51
CA ASN A 211 -14.13 -5.73 -21.97
C ASN A 211 -12.83 -5.97 -22.76
N VAL A 212 -12.94 -6.72 -23.87
CA VAL A 212 -11.94 -6.71 -24.94
C VAL A 212 -12.71 -6.56 -26.24
N GLU A 213 -12.97 -5.32 -26.63
CA GLU A 213 -13.19 -4.95 -28.03
C GLU A 213 -12.34 -3.71 -28.35
N VAL A 214 -11.81 -3.75 -29.56
CA VAL A 214 -10.77 -2.91 -30.19
C VAL A 214 -11.23 -1.49 -30.42
#